data_AF-A0A2C9WH35-F1
#
_entry.id   AF-A0A2C9WH35-F1
#
_cell.length_a   1.000
_cell.length_b   1.000
_cell.length_c   1.000
_cell.angle_alpha   90.00
_cell.angle_beta   90.00
_cell.angle_gamma   90.00
#
_symmetry.space_group_name_H-M   'P 1'
#
loop_
_entity.id
_entity.type
_entity.pdbx_description
1 polymer ?
#
loop_
_entity_poly.entity_id
_entity_poly.type
_entity_poly.pdbx_seq_one_letter_code
_entity_poly.pdbx_strand_id
1 'polypeptide(L)'
;MEGSESEAVFESLNLKPRVVVNEILNTVENLFDDAFDFYHQEASTLLNAGDTDRSQHLSQGIDHIRNVIQSKVGRRLGMWQEYCLRHCFALPQGFSLPKSESLDEIMTCPDVLCDLDLDTQLDSLRDRLTSIVKESSDMNREIQALERQSASNDSCAALLNEAFQLYEQNSAHDMLEEMVRTASELRTKIENLRTRRIEDADHLRTKRFCDPNRDLLTSTHGLSSAKLEDLQEFLGDLKKI
;
A
#
# COMPACT_ATOMS: atom_id res chain seq x y z
N MET A 1 -26.71 -22.14 33.49
CA MET A 1 -27.04 -20.74 33.14
C MET A 1 -27.95 -20.74 31.93
N GLU A 2 -27.65 -21.55 30.91
CA GLU A 2 -28.66 -22.00 29.95
C GLU A 2 -29.72 -22.87 30.66
N GLY A 3 -30.99 -22.57 30.43
CA GLY A 3 -32.16 -23.28 30.93
C GLY A 3 -32.67 -22.85 32.32
N SER A 4 -32.27 -21.68 32.84
CA SER A 4 -32.72 -21.22 34.18
C SER A 4 -33.99 -20.37 34.12
N GLU A 5 -34.80 -20.37 35.19
CA GLU A 5 -35.98 -19.49 35.31
C GLU A 5 -35.63 -18.01 35.12
N SER A 6 -34.43 -17.60 35.56
CA SER A 6 -33.91 -16.25 35.34
C SER A 6 -33.69 -15.92 33.86
N GLU A 7 -33.24 -16.89 33.06
CA GLU A 7 -32.98 -16.67 31.64
C GLU A 7 -34.27 -16.39 30.86
N ALA A 8 -35.35 -17.14 31.14
CA ALA A 8 -36.65 -16.91 30.51
C ALA A 8 -37.20 -15.50 30.80
N VAL A 9 -36.98 -14.98 32.01
CA VAL A 9 -37.38 -13.62 32.37
C VAL A 9 -36.53 -12.59 31.62
N PHE A 10 -35.21 -12.76 31.53
CA PHE A 10 -34.36 -11.84 30.77
C PHE A 10 -34.66 -11.87 29.26
N GLU A 11 -34.94 -13.05 28.70
CA GLU A 11 -35.36 -13.18 27.30
C GLU A 11 -36.69 -12.46 27.03
N SER A 12 -37.66 -12.54 27.96
CA SER A 12 -38.91 -11.79 27.84
C SER A 12 -38.72 -10.26 27.81
N LEU A 13 -37.60 -9.78 28.36
CA LEU A 13 -37.19 -8.37 28.35
C LEU A 13 -36.23 -8.04 27.20
N ASN A 14 -36.03 -8.96 26.24
CA ASN A 14 -35.03 -8.87 25.17
C ASN A 14 -33.60 -8.62 25.68
N LEU A 15 -33.30 -9.02 26.93
CA LEU A 15 -31.98 -8.86 27.53
C LEU A 15 -31.20 -10.15 27.41
N LYS A 16 -29.97 -10.07 26.90
CA LYS A 16 -29.03 -11.19 26.86
C LYS A 16 -27.84 -10.88 27.77
N PRO A 17 -27.88 -11.28 29.06
CA PRO A 17 -26.81 -11.01 30.03
C PRO A 17 -25.39 -11.31 29.55
N ARG A 18 -25.21 -12.46 28.86
CA ARG A 18 -23.91 -12.85 28.31
C ARG A 18 -23.39 -11.88 27.25
N VAL A 19 -24.28 -11.37 26.40
CA VAL A 19 -23.91 -10.40 25.35
C VAL A 19 -23.44 -9.10 25.99
N VAL A 20 -24.17 -8.59 26.98
CA VAL A 20 -23.81 -7.36 27.70
C VAL A 20 -22.46 -7.51 28.40
N VAL A 21 -22.24 -8.63 29.10
CA VAL A 21 -20.98 -8.88 29.80
C VAL A 21 -19.82 -8.98 28.81
N ASN A 22 -19.99 -9.71 27.71
CA ASN A 22 -18.95 -9.83 26.69
C ASN A 22 -18.64 -8.48 26.01
N GLU A 23 -19.64 -7.65 25.75
CA GLU A 23 -19.44 -6.32 25.17
C GLU A 23 -18.57 -5.44 26.07
N ILE A 24 -18.82 -5.48 27.38
CA ILE A 24 -18.00 -4.75 28.36
C ILE A 24 -16.56 -5.29 28.38
N LEU A 25 -16.38 -6.61 28.34
CA LEU A 25 -15.05 -7.22 28.27
C LEU A 25 -14.28 -6.76 27.03
N ASN A 26 -14.92 -6.85 25.85
CA ASN A 26 -14.33 -6.42 24.59
C ASN A 26 -13.99 -4.92 24.60
N THR A 27 -14.86 -4.09 25.18
CA THR A 27 -14.61 -2.65 25.31
C THR A 27 -13.37 -2.37 26.14
N VAL A 28 -13.20 -3.09 27.26
CA VAL A 28 -12.01 -2.94 28.11
C VAL A 28 -10.76 -3.41 27.37
N GLU A 29 -10.83 -4.52 26.63
CA GLU A 29 -9.71 -5.03 25.83
C GLU A 29 -9.29 -4.03 24.74
N ASN A 30 -10.24 -3.51 23.96
CA ASN A 30 -9.97 -2.48 22.95
C ASN A 30 -9.31 -1.23 23.57
N LEU A 31 -9.80 -0.77 24.71
CA LEU A 31 -9.22 0.36 25.43
C LEU A 31 -7.77 0.08 25.86
N PHE A 32 -7.45 -1.15 26.25
CA PHE A 32 -6.07 -1.53 26.58
C PHE A 32 -5.17 -1.45 25.35
N ASP A 33 -5.60 -2.00 24.22
CA ASP A 33 -4.80 -1.99 22.99
C ASP A 33 -4.56 -0.55 22.52
N ASP A 34 -5.60 0.29 22.46
CA ASP A 34 -5.49 1.70 22.09
C ASP A 34 -4.51 2.47 23.00
N ALA A 35 -4.59 2.22 24.31
CA ALA A 35 -3.73 2.89 25.29
C ALA A 35 -2.26 2.48 25.14
N PHE A 36 -1.97 1.21 24.86
CA PHE A 36 -0.61 0.75 24.66
C PHE A 36 -0.04 1.18 23.31
N ASP A 37 -0.86 1.26 22.26
CA ASP A 37 -0.44 1.76 20.96
C ASP A 37 -0.10 3.25 21.04
N PHE A 38 -0.93 4.04 21.74
CA PHE A 38 -0.62 5.43 22.07
C PHE A 38 0.70 5.56 22.86
N TYR A 39 0.87 4.75 23.92
CA TYR A 39 2.09 4.77 24.72
C TYR A 39 3.33 4.42 23.89
N HIS A 40 3.22 3.43 23.00
CA HIS A 40 4.30 3.04 22.09
C HIS A 40 4.69 4.17 21.15
N GLN A 41 3.70 4.86 20.57
CA GLN A 41 3.92 6.00 19.70
C GLN A 41 4.62 7.14 20.44
N GLU A 42 4.13 7.52 21.63
CA GLU A 42 4.68 8.62 22.42
C GLU A 42 6.07 8.29 23.00
N ALA A 43 6.31 7.05 23.42
CA ALA A 43 7.62 6.65 23.88
C ALA A 43 8.65 6.64 22.74
N SER A 44 8.24 6.25 21.52
CA SER A 44 9.11 6.25 20.34
C SER A 44 9.55 7.66 19.95
N THR A 45 8.64 8.64 20.03
CA THR A 45 8.92 10.05 19.73
C THR A 45 9.84 10.66 20.78
N LEU A 46 9.55 10.47 22.08
CA LEU A 46 10.34 11.05 23.18
C LEU A 46 11.77 10.49 23.26
N LEU A 47 11.94 9.21 22.93
CA LEU A 47 13.23 8.53 23.04
C LEU A 47 14.08 8.62 21.78
N ASN A 48 13.59 9.27 20.71
CA ASN A 48 14.22 9.32 19.39
C ASN A 48 14.67 7.91 18.96
N ALA A 49 13.76 6.93 19.04
CA ALA A 49 14.04 5.53 18.75
C ALA A 49 14.21 5.23 17.25
N GLY A 50 14.84 6.13 16.49
CA GLY A 50 15.13 5.95 15.06
C GLY A 50 16.19 4.87 14.79
N ASP A 51 17.02 4.54 15.80
CA ASP A 51 17.98 3.44 15.73
C ASP A 51 17.27 2.09 16.00
N THR A 52 17.51 1.10 15.13
CA THR A 52 16.80 -0.18 15.11
C THR A 52 16.86 -0.94 16.44
N ASP A 53 18.01 -0.94 17.12
CA ASP A 53 18.20 -1.63 18.40
C ASP A 53 17.37 -0.98 19.53
N ARG A 54 17.26 0.35 19.55
CA ARG A 54 16.51 1.07 20.60
C ARG A 54 15.00 0.91 20.41
N SER A 55 14.55 0.92 19.16
CA SER A 55 13.15 0.64 18.81
C SER A 55 12.75 -0.78 19.22
N GLN A 56 13.61 -1.77 18.95
CA GLN A 56 13.35 -3.16 19.32
C GLN A 56 13.27 -3.35 20.84
N HIS A 57 14.22 -2.79 21.59
CA HIS A 57 14.20 -2.87 23.05
C HIS A 57 13.00 -2.14 23.67
N LEU A 58 12.58 -1.02 23.08
CA LEU A 58 11.38 -0.30 23.51
C LEU A 58 10.12 -1.15 23.31
N SER A 59 9.93 -1.71 22.12
CA SER A 59 8.81 -2.60 21.80
C SER A 59 8.77 -3.80 22.74
N GLN A 60 9.90 -4.48 22.97
CA GLN A 60 9.99 -5.61 23.90
C GLN A 60 9.61 -5.22 25.34
N GLY A 61 10.05 -4.04 25.81
CA GLY A 61 9.71 -3.54 27.14
C GLY A 61 8.23 -3.24 27.28
N ILE A 62 7.63 -2.60 26.28
CA ILE A 62 6.20 -2.29 26.24
C ILE A 62 5.38 -3.57 26.21
N ASP A 63 5.75 -4.54 25.37
CA ASP A 63 5.07 -5.84 25.31
C ASP A 63 5.15 -6.59 26.63
N HIS A 64 6.28 -6.53 27.33
CA HIS A 64 6.40 -7.12 28.67
C HIS A 64 5.40 -6.49 29.66
N ILE A 65 5.31 -5.15 29.68
CA ILE A 65 4.37 -4.42 30.54
C ILE A 65 2.92 -4.74 30.16
N ARG A 66 2.61 -4.73 28.86
CA ARG A 66 1.29 -5.10 28.29
C ARG A 66 0.86 -6.46 28.79
N ASN A 67 1.72 -7.47 28.63
CA ASN A 67 1.44 -8.84 29.07
C ASN A 67 1.19 -8.97 30.58
N VAL A 68 1.98 -8.27 31.41
CA VAL A 68 1.80 -8.30 32.87
C VAL A 68 0.47 -7.68 33.28
N ILE A 69 0.09 -6.57 32.65
CA ILE A 69 -1.16 -5.87 32.95
C ILE A 69 -2.35 -6.67 32.43
N GLN A 70 -2.34 -7.10 31.18
CA GLN A 70 -3.39 -7.92 30.56
C GLN A 70 -3.62 -9.22 31.35
N SER A 71 -2.57 -9.91 31.81
CA SER A 71 -2.73 -11.11 32.62
C SER A 71 -3.47 -10.85 33.95
N LYS A 72 -3.12 -9.76 34.64
CA LYS A 72 -3.75 -9.40 35.92
C LYS A 72 -5.19 -8.92 35.74
N VAL A 73 -5.41 -8.07 34.74
CA VAL A 73 -6.73 -7.52 34.44
C VAL A 73 -7.64 -8.61 33.90
N GLY A 74 -7.19 -9.42 32.95
CA GLY A 74 -7.95 -10.54 32.40
C GLY A 74 -8.41 -11.51 33.48
N ARG A 75 -7.56 -11.84 34.46
CA ARG A 75 -7.97 -12.66 35.61
C ARG A 75 -9.10 -12.01 36.42
N ARG A 76 -9.00 -10.70 36.69
CA ARG A 76 -10.03 -9.96 37.45
C ARG A 76 -11.33 -9.84 36.66
N LEU A 77 -11.23 -9.57 35.37
CA LEU A 77 -12.37 -9.51 34.45
C LEU A 77 -13.07 -10.86 34.34
N GLY A 78 -12.33 -11.97 34.29
CA GLY A 78 -12.93 -13.32 34.32
C GLY A 78 -13.69 -13.60 35.62
N MET A 79 -13.13 -13.20 36.78
CA MET A 79 -13.86 -13.31 38.06
C MET A 79 -15.10 -12.40 38.09
N TRP A 80 -15.00 -11.20 37.53
CA TRP A 80 -16.10 -10.26 37.42
C TRP A 80 -17.21 -10.78 36.51
N GLN A 81 -16.87 -11.35 35.34
CA GLN A 81 -17.81 -12.00 34.43
C GLN A 81 -18.58 -13.10 35.15
N GLU A 82 -17.88 -14.00 35.84
CA GLU A 82 -18.53 -15.09 36.57
C GLU A 82 -19.44 -14.56 37.68
N TYR A 83 -18.99 -13.53 38.40
CA TYR A 83 -19.80 -12.87 39.43
C TYR A 83 -21.07 -12.25 38.85
N CYS A 84 -20.96 -11.50 37.75
CA CYS A 84 -22.08 -10.88 37.07
C CYS A 84 -23.13 -11.90 36.66
N LEU A 85 -22.68 -12.99 36.04
CA LEU A 85 -23.58 -14.01 35.54
C LEU A 85 -24.20 -14.86 36.65
N ARG A 86 -23.54 -15.02 37.80
CA ARG A 86 -24.07 -15.75 38.96
C ARG A 86 -24.95 -14.92 39.88
N HIS A 87 -24.71 -13.61 39.97
CA HIS A 87 -25.29 -12.79 41.03
C HIS A 87 -25.99 -11.53 40.54
N CYS A 88 -25.50 -10.88 39.50
CA CYS A 88 -26.15 -9.67 38.95
C CYS A 88 -27.31 -10.05 38.02
N PHE A 89 -27.11 -11.09 37.21
CA PHE A 89 -28.09 -11.62 36.26
C PHE A 89 -28.67 -12.96 36.76
N ALA A 90 -28.93 -13.05 38.05
CA ALA A 90 -29.61 -14.17 38.67
C ALA A 90 -30.83 -13.66 39.42
N LEU A 91 -31.97 -14.30 39.20
CA LEU A 91 -33.20 -13.98 39.92
C LEU A 91 -33.36 -14.94 41.10
N PRO A 92 -33.89 -14.48 42.25
CA PRO A 92 -34.25 -15.35 43.35
C PRO A 92 -35.22 -16.44 42.89
N GLN A 93 -35.08 -17.63 43.45
CA GLN A 93 -35.95 -18.76 43.11
C GLN A 93 -37.42 -18.42 43.41
N GLY A 94 -38.31 -18.67 42.45
CA GLY A 94 -39.72 -18.32 42.56
C GLY A 94 -40.05 -16.87 42.20
N PHE A 95 -39.07 -16.08 41.75
CA PHE A 95 -39.35 -14.79 41.13
C PHE A 95 -39.98 -15.02 39.75
N SER A 96 -41.23 -14.60 39.60
CA SER A 96 -41.89 -14.48 38.31
C SER A 96 -42.08 -13.00 37.99
N LEU A 97 -41.82 -12.61 36.75
CA LEU A 97 -42.26 -11.31 36.28
C LEU A 97 -43.78 -11.19 36.54
N PRO A 98 -44.27 -10.08 37.12
CA PRO A 98 -45.70 -9.82 37.15
C PRO A 98 -46.19 -10.03 35.72
N LYS A 99 -47.23 -10.85 35.52
CA LYS A 99 -47.86 -10.92 34.20
C LYS A 99 -48.14 -9.47 33.84
N SER A 100 -47.46 -8.97 32.80
CA SER A 100 -47.92 -7.77 32.10
C SER A 100 -49.42 -7.97 32.01
N GLU A 101 -50.20 -7.07 32.60
CA GLU A 101 -51.65 -7.06 32.46
C GLU A 101 -51.90 -7.47 31.02
N SER A 102 -52.49 -8.66 30.87
CA SER A 102 -52.64 -9.28 29.56
C SER A 102 -53.22 -8.20 28.67
N LEU A 103 -52.72 -8.06 27.44
CA LEU A 103 -53.24 -7.08 26.50
C LEU A 103 -54.80 -7.07 26.48
N ASP A 104 -55.42 -8.20 26.83
CA ASP A 104 -56.85 -8.39 27.10
C ASP A 104 -57.50 -7.39 28.11
N GLU A 105 -56.82 -6.92 29.17
CA GLU A 105 -57.33 -5.89 30.10
C GLU A 105 -57.15 -4.46 29.56
N ILE A 106 -56.11 -4.22 28.75
CA ILE A 106 -55.90 -2.94 28.05
C ILE A 106 -56.86 -2.83 26.84
N MET A 107 -57.22 -3.96 26.22
CA MET A 107 -58.13 -4.06 25.07
C MET A 107 -59.58 -3.65 25.37
N THR A 108 -59.96 -3.46 26.65
CA THR A 108 -61.30 -2.97 26.98
C THR A 108 -61.47 -1.45 26.84
N CYS A 109 -60.40 -0.72 26.46
CA CYS A 109 -60.46 0.70 26.13
C CYS A 109 -60.25 0.92 24.61
N PRO A 110 -61.33 1.19 23.83
CA PRO A 110 -61.24 1.33 22.36
C PRO A 110 -60.36 2.50 21.89
N ASP A 111 -60.09 3.47 22.77
CA ASP A 111 -59.37 4.71 22.42
C ASP A 111 -57.83 4.54 22.41
N VAL A 112 -57.30 3.42 22.92
CA VAL A 112 -55.85 3.16 23.05
C VAL A 112 -55.30 2.25 21.95
N LEU A 113 -56.17 1.57 21.19
CA LEU A 113 -55.76 0.53 20.22
C LEU A 113 -55.42 1.03 18.81
N CYS A 114 -55.70 2.30 18.50
CA CYS A 114 -55.39 2.90 17.21
C CYS A 114 -54.72 4.25 17.43
N ASP A 115 -53.53 4.26 18.03
CA ASP A 115 -52.67 5.43 17.98
C ASP A 115 -52.10 5.55 16.56
N LEU A 116 -52.91 6.14 15.67
CA LEU A 116 -52.57 6.39 14.27
C LEU A 116 -51.26 7.17 14.16
N ASP A 117 -50.93 8.01 15.14
CA ASP A 117 -49.68 8.75 15.17
C ASP A 117 -48.49 7.79 15.38
N LEU A 118 -48.58 6.87 16.34
CA LEU A 118 -47.56 5.86 16.57
C LEU A 118 -47.34 4.97 15.34
N ASP A 119 -48.42 4.52 14.69
CA ASP A 119 -48.32 3.72 13.46
C ASP A 119 -47.63 4.51 12.33
N THR A 120 -47.96 5.79 12.16
CA THR A 120 -47.30 6.63 11.15
C THR A 120 -45.82 6.88 11.46
N GLN A 121 -45.45 7.05 12.74
CA GLN A 121 -44.06 7.16 13.15
C GLN A 121 -43.30 5.85 12.89
N LEU A 122 -43.94 4.72 13.13
CA LEU A 122 -43.33 3.40 12.95
C LEU A 122 -43.14 3.09 11.46
N ASP A 123 -44.09 3.44 10.60
CA ASP A 123 -43.93 3.37 9.15
C ASP A 123 -42.84 4.33 8.65
N SER A 124 -42.77 5.56 9.18
CA SER A 124 -41.67 6.49 8.88
C SER A 124 -40.30 5.92 9.25
N LEU A 125 -40.19 5.23 10.39
CA LEU A 125 -38.94 4.57 10.82
C LEU A 125 -38.60 3.37 9.93
N ARG A 126 -39.59 2.58 9.51
CA ARG A 126 -39.40 1.47 8.56
C ARG A 126 -38.91 1.98 7.21
N ASP A 127 -39.53 3.03 6.68
CA ASP A 127 -39.11 3.66 5.43
C ASP A 127 -37.69 4.20 5.54
N ARG A 128 -37.35 4.88 6.65
CA ARG A 128 -35.98 5.34 6.90
C ARG A 128 -34.99 4.19 7.01
N LEU A 129 -35.35 3.09 7.67
CA LEU A 129 -34.50 1.90 7.77
C LEU A 129 -34.24 1.30 6.39
N THR A 130 -35.27 1.16 5.54
CA THR A 130 -35.10 0.64 4.18
C THR A 130 -34.21 1.55 3.32
N SER A 131 -34.32 2.87 3.48
CA SER A 131 -33.43 3.84 2.84
C SER A 131 -31.97 3.67 3.29
N ILE A 132 -31.73 3.56 4.61
CA ILE A 132 -30.38 3.36 5.16
C ILE A 132 -29.78 2.04 4.69
N VAL A 133 -30.56 0.96 4.65
CA VAL A 133 -30.09 -0.34 4.16
C VAL A 133 -29.69 -0.26 2.69
N LYS A 134 -30.47 0.45 1.87
CA LYS A 134 -30.13 0.68 0.46
C LYS A 134 -28.84 1.50 0.32
N GLU A 135 -28.73 2.61 1.04
CA GLU A 135 -27.54 3.46 1.04
C GLU A 135 -26.30 2.70 1.51
N SER A 136 -26.41 1.91 2.57
CA SER A 136 -25.34 1.04 3.06
C SER A 136 -24.92 0.00 2.01
N SER A 137 -25.87 -0.60 1.29
CA SER A 137 -25.56 -1.52 0.18
C SER A 137 -24.83 -0.80 -0.96
N ASP A 138 -25.24 0.42 -1.31
CA ASP A 138 -24.60 1.18 -2.38
C ASP A 138 -23.19 1.65 -1.96
N MET A 139 -23.01 2.13 -0.73
CA MET A 139 -21.70 2.47 -0.17
C MET A 139 -20.76 1.26 -0.13
N ASN A 140 -21.26 0.08 0.27
CA ASN A 140 -20.46 -1.14 0.28
C ASN A 140 -20.01 -1.57 -1.14
N ARG A 141 -20.85 -1.34 -2.16
CA ARG A 141 -20.46 -1.56 -3.56
C ARG A 141 -19.35 -0.61 -3.99
N GLU A 142 -19.42 0.65 -3.58
CA GLU A 142 -18.39 1.65 -3.87
C GLU A 142 -17.06 1.31 -3.19
N ILE A 143 -17.08 0.90 -1.92
CA ILE A 143 -15.89 0.42 -1.20
C ILE A 143 -15.22 -0.71 -1.98
N GLN A 144 -15.97 -1.73 -2.39
CA GLN A 144 -15.39 -2.84 -3.17
C GLN A 144 -14.86 -2.40 -4.55
N ALA A 145 -15.46 -1.38 -5.17
CA ALA A 145 -14.95 -0.84 -6.43
C ALA A 145 -13.60 -0.13 -6.21
N LEU A 146 -13.49 0.66 -5.15
CA LEU A 146 -12.27 1.37 -4.76
C LEU A 146 -11.16 0.39 -4.34
N GLU A 147 -11.48 -0.67 -3.61
CA GLU A 147 -10.51 -1.73 -3.25
C GLU A 147 -9.92 -2.39 -4.50
N ARG A 148 -10.76 -2.74 -5.49
CA ARG A 148 -10.29 -3.30 -6.77
C ARG A 148 -9.42 -2.30 -7.53
N GLN A 149 -9.78 -1.02 -7.51
CA GLN A 149 -8.97 0.03 -8.13
C GLN A 149 -7.62 0.19 -7.44
N SER A 150 -7.59 0.21 -6.10
CA SER A 150 -6.35 0.27 -5.32
C SER A 150 -5.44 -0.91 -5.65
N ALA A 151 -5.97 -2.14 -5.60
CA ALA A 151 -5.20 -3.34 -5.93
C ALA A 151 -4.63 -3.31 -7.37
N SER A 152 -5.40 -2.78 -8.33
CA SER A 152 -4.90 -2.58 -9.70
C SER A 152 -3.82 -1.50 -9.78
N ASN A 153 -3.96 -0.41 -9.02
CA ASN A 153 -2.95 0.65 -8.97
C ASN A 153 -1.66 0.16 -8.32
N ASP A 154 -1.74 -0.60 -7.24
CA ASP A 154 -0.60 -1.19 -6.55
C ASP A 154 0.15 -2.17 -7.48
N SER A 155 -0.59 -2.98 -8.24
CA SER A 155 -0.02 -3.85 -9.28
C SER A 155 0.66 -3.06 -10.40
N CYS A 156 0.04 -1.96 -10.87
CA CYS A 156 0.65 -1.07 -11.85
C CYS A 156 1.93 -0.41 -11.33
N ALA A 157 1.92 0.06 -10.08
CA ALA A 157 3.09 0.63 -9.42
C ALA A 157 4.22 -0.41 -9.29
N ALA A 158 3.89 -1.66 -8.96
CA ALA A 158 4.84 -2.75 -8.92
C ALA A 158 5.47 -3.02 -10.30
N LEU A 159 4.66 -3.11 -11.36
CA LEU A 159 5.14 -3.29 -12.73
C LEU A 159 6.01 -2.13 -13.21
N LEU A 160 5.65 -0.89 -12.88
CA LEU A 160 6.46 0.29 -13.18
C LEU A 160 7.81 0.23 -12.46
N ASN A 161 7.80 -0.10 -11.16
CA ASN A 161 9.04 -0.26 -10.39
C ASN A 161 9.92 -1.38 -10.96
N GLU A 162 9.35 -2.51 -11.38
CA GLU A 162 10.08 -3.59 -12.05
C GLU A 162 10.70 -3.12 -13.37
N ALA A 163 9.94 -2.39 -14.20
CA ALA A 163 10.46 -1.80 -15.44
C ALA A 163 11.59 -0.80 -15.18
N PHE A 164 11.48 0.02 -14.14
CA PHE A 164 12.56 0.92 -13.71
C PHE A 164 13.82 0.15 -13.28
N GLN A 165 13.67 -0.91 -12.46
CA GLN A 165 14.80 -1.75 -12.06
C GLN A 165 15.47 -2.42 -13.25
N LEU A 166 14.70 -2.89 -14.24
CA LEU A 166 15.26 -3.44 -15.48
C LEU A 166 16.02 -2.37 -16.29
N TYR A 167 15.56 -1.12 -16.25
CA TYR A 167 16.24 -0.01 -16.92
C TYR A 167 17.49 0.46 -16.18
N GLU A 168 17.55 0.32 -14.85
CA GLU A 168 18.77 0.56 -14.07
C GLU A 168 19.78 -0.59 -14.22
N GLN A 169 19.31 -1.84 -14.26
CA GLN A 169 20.17 -3.02 -14.41
C GLN A 169 20.75 -3.14 -15.82
N ASN A 170 19.96 -2.82 -16.84
CA ASN A 170 20.49 -2.66 -18.17
C ASN A 170 21.16 -1.30 -18.21
N SER A 171 22.47 -1.24 -18.42
CA SER A 171 23.21 0.02 -18.63
C SER A 171 22.84 0.69 -19.96
N ALA A 172 21.57 0.62 -20.37
CA ALA A 172 21.04 1.13 -21.61
C ALA A 172 21.26 2.64 -21.70
N HIS A 173 21.18 3.35 -20.59
CA HIS A 173 21.53 4.77 -20.53
C HIS A 173 23.02 5.00 -20.83
N ASP A 174 23.91 4.31 -20.12
CA ASP A 174 25.37 4.41 -20.33
C ASP A 174 25.77 3.99 -21.75
N MET A 175 25.16 2.92 -22.28
CA MET A 175 25.39 2.45 -23.64
C MET A 175 24.91 3.47 -24.69
N LEU A 176 23.75 4.11 -24.47
CA LEU A 176 23.24 5.15 -25.36
C LEU A 176 24.14 6.39 -25.31
N GLU A 177 24.61 6.79 -24.13
CA GLU A 177 25.53 7.91 -23.97
C GLU A 177 26.89 7.63 -24.64
N GLU A 178 27.44 6.44 -24.44
CA GLU A 178 28.65 5.95 -25.11
C GLU A 178 28.51 5.92 -26.65
N MET A 179 27.35 5.49 -27.15
CA MET A 179 27.06 5.48 -28.59
C MET A 179 27.00 6.90 -29.15
N VAL A 180 26.41 7.85 -28.42
CA VAL A 180 26.38 9.27 -28.81
C VAL A 180 27.79 9.86 -28.81
N ARG A 181 28.62 9.54 -27.82
CA ARG A 181 30.01 9.99 -27.75
C ARG A 181 30.83 9.46 -28.92
N THR A 182 30.78 8.15 -29.15
CA THR A 182 31.52 7.50 -30.25
C THR A 182 31.07 7.99 -31.63
N ALA A 183 29.77 8.22 -31.84
CA ALA A 183 29.27 8.83 -33.08
C ALA A 183 29.79 10.26 -33.27
N SER A 184 29.89 11.04 -32.20
CA SER A 184 30.44 12.41 -32.22
C SER A 184 31.93 12.43 -32.54
N GLU A 185 32.70 11.51 -31.96
CA GLU A 185 34.12 11.32 -32.28
C GLU A 185 34.33 10.88 -33.73
N LEU A 186 33.49 9.98 -34.24
CA LEU A 186 33.55 9.58 -35.65
C LEU A 186 33.31 10.77 -36.57
N ARG A 187 32.30 11.59 -36.26
CA ARG A 187 31.97 12.79 -37.04
C ARG A 187 33.15 13.77 -37.08
N THR A 188 33.78 14.04 -35.94
CA THR A 188 34.94 14.95 -35.89
C THR A 188 36.15 14.37 -36.62
N LYS A 189 36.43 13.07 -36.53
CA LYS A 189 37.50 12.41 -37.30
C LYS A 189 37.26 12.48 -38.81
N ILE A 190 36.02 12.29 -39.26
CA ILE A 190 35.65 12.43 -40.68
C ILE A 190 35.87 13.88 -41.16
N GLU A 191 35.47 14.86 -40.36
CA GLU A 191 35.65 16.28 -40.67
C GLU A 191 37.14 16.64 -40.77
N ASN A 192 37.96 16.19 -39.81
CA ASN A 192 39.41 16.37 -39.80
C ASN A 192 40.10 15.66 -40.98
N LEU A 193 39.65 14.46 -41.36
CA LEU A 193 40.15 13.78 -42.56
C LEU A 193 39.81 14.54 -43.84
N ARG A 194 38.64 15.18 -43.88
CA ARG A 194 38.21 15.98 -45.03
C ARG A 194 39.03 17.26 -45.15
N THR A 195 39.27 17.98 -44.05
CA THR A 195 40.11 19.19 -44.03
C THR A 195 41.55 18.85 -44.38
N ARG A 196 42.13 17.80 -43.78
CA ARG A 196 43.48 17.33 -44.12
C ARG A 196 43.63 16.99 -45.60
N ARG A 197 42.62 16.34 -46.20
CA ARG A 197 42.63 16.01 -47.64
C ARG A 197 42.60 17.26 -48.53
N ILE A 198 41.90 18.32 -48.11
CA ILE A 198 41.86 19.60 -48.81
C ILE A 198 43.20 20.32 -48.68
N GLU A 199 43.77 20.36 -47.48
CA GLU A 199 45.10 20.94 -47.22
C GLU A 199 46.20 20.22 -47.99
N ASP A 200 46.19 18.88 -48.03
CA ASP A 200 47.15 18.09 -48.81
C ASP A 200 47.01 18.35 -50.32
N ALA A 201 45.78 18.52 -50.82
CA ALA A 201 45.52 18.86 -52.22
C ALA A 201 46.00 20.28 -52.58
N ASP A 202 45.84 21.23 -51.65
CA ASP A 202 46.35 22.60 -51.81
C ASP A 202 47.88 22.63 -51.69
N HIS A 203 48.48 21.89 -50.76
CA HIS A 203 49.93 21.76 -50.64
C HIS A 203 50.57 21.16 -51.90
N LEU A 204 49.88 20.21 -52.55
CA LEU A 204 50.28 19.64 -53.84
C LEU A 204 50.19 20.67 -54.97
N ARG A 205 49.19 21.55 -54.96
CA ARG A 205 49.08 22.70 -55.88
C ARG A 205 50.21 23.70 -55.65
N THR A 206 50.48 24.11 -54.42
CA THR A 206 51.51 25.10 -54.09
C THR A 206 52.92 24.59 -54.41
N LYS A 207 53.19 23.29 -54.20
CA LYS A 207 54.45 22.64 -54.58
C LYS A 207 54.68 22.62 -56.10
N ARG A 208 53.61 22.63 -56.90
CA ARG A 208 53.64 22.76 -58.37
C ARG A 208 54.01 24.16 -58.86
N PHE A 209 53.84 25.18 -58.03
CA PHE A 209 54.20 26.57 -58.37
C PHE A 209 55.64 26.94 -57.95
N CYS A 210 56.22 26.26 -56.97
CA CYS A 210 57.57 26.55 -56.47
C CYS A 210 58.71 25.76 -57.15
N ASP A 211 58.39 24.80 -58.03
CA ASP A 211 59.41 24.10 -58.82
C ASP A 211 58.91 23.90 -60.26
N PRO A 212 59.24 24.81 -61.20
CA PRO A 212 58.71 24.77 -62.56
C PRO A 212 59.42 23.77 -63.49
N ASN A 213 60.44 23.05 -63.02
CA ASN A 213 61.26 22.19 -63.88
C ASN A 213 61.44 20.79 -63.29
N ARG A 214 60.38 19.99 -63.35
CA ARG A 214 60.54 18.56 -63.62
C ARG A 214 59.45 18.08 -64.55
N ASP A 215 59.90 17.79 -65.76
CA ASP A 215 59.11 17.43 -66.91
C ASP A 215 58.10 16.31 -66.67
N LEU A 216 57.06 16.39 -67.51
CA LEU A 216 56.19 15.29 -67.90
C LEU A 216 56.92 13.95 -67.86
N LEU A 217 56.36 13.00 -67.11
CA LEU A 217 55.93 11.69 -67.60
C LEU A 217 55.63 10.77 -66.40
N THR A 218 54.61 9.92 -66.60
CA THR A 218 54.14 8.82 -65.72
C THR A 218 53.38 9.29 -64.46
N SER A 219 52.26 8.72 -64.05
CA SER A 219 51.53 7.54 -64.50
C SER A 219 50.08 7.72 -64.05
N THR A 220 49.15 7.33 -64.92
CA THR A 220 47.84 6.82 -64.49
C THR A 220 48.02 5.88 -63.30
N HIS A 221 47.30 6.10 -62.20
CA HIS A 221 46.70 5.04 -61.38
C HIS A 221 45.76 5.65 -60.33
N GLY A 222 44.46 5.45 -60.54
CA GLY A 222 43.53 5.37 -59.42
C GLY A 222 43.85 4.12 -58.58
N LEU A 223 43.61 4.22 -57.28
CA LEU A 223 43.62 3.15 -56.25
C LEU A 223 44.92 2.35 -56.01
N SER A 224 46.03 2.55 -56.72
CA SER A 224 47.20 1.65 -56.63
C SER A 224 48.41 2.13 -55.80
N SER A 225 48.29 3.15 -54.94
CA SER A 225 49.46 3.65 -54.17
C SER A 225 49.48 3.25 -52.69
N ALA A 226 48.54 2.41 -52.23
CA ALA A 226 48.60 1.86 -50.88
C ALA A 226 49.62 0.71 -50.84
N LYS A 227 50.54 0.76 -49.87
CA LYS A 227 51.49 -0.34 -49.67
C LYS A 227 50.71 -1.54 -49.10
N LEU A 228 51.14 -2.75 -49.46
CA LEU A 228 50.48 -4.00 -49.03
C LEU A 228 50.44 -4.09 -47.49
N GLU A 229 51.46 -3.53 -46.84
CA GLU A 229 51.57 -3.43 -45.39
C GLU A 229 50.43 -2.61 -44.76
N ASP A 230 50.04 -1.49 -45.40
CA ASP A 230 48.99 -0.59 -44.90
C ASP A 230 47.59 -1.25 -44.97
N LEU A 231 47.37 -2.10 -45.99
CA LEU A 231 46.14 -2.88 -46.13
C LEU A 231 46.09 -4.06 -45.15
N GLN A 232 47.25 -4.61 -44.79
CA GLN A 232 47.37 -5.71 -43.83
C GLN A 232 47.12 -5.25 -42.40
N GLU A 233 47.58 -4.04 -42.06
CA GLU A 233 47.33 -3.37 -40.78
C GLU A 233 45.83 -3.09 -40.58
N PHE A 234 45.17 -2.53 -41.61
CA PHE A 234 43.74 -2.25 -41.57
C PHE A 234 42.89 -3.53 -41.37
N LEU A 235 43.30 -4.65 -41.98
CA LEU A 235 42.62 -5.94 -41.86
C LEU A 235 42.86 -6.60 -40.49
N GLY A 236 43.98 -6.28 -39.84
CA GLY A 236 44.28 -6.69 -38.47
C GLY A 236 43.43 -5.98 -37.42
N ASP A 237 43.16 -4.69 -37.63
CA ASP A 237 42.33 -3.88 -36.73
C ASP A 237 40.83 -4.23 -36.85
N LEU A 238 40.37 -4.59 -38.05
CA LEU A 238 38.97 -4.98 -38.28
C LEU A 238 38.61 -6.35 -37.69
N LYS A 239 39.60 -7.20 -37.39
CA LYS A 239 39.43 -8.51 -36.72
C LYS A 239 39.43 -8.43 -35.19
N LYS A 240 39.73 -7.25 -34.64
CA LYS A 240 39.78 -6.99 -33.19
C LYS A 240 38.55 -6.26 -32.65
N ILE A 241 37.61 -5.93 -33.53
CA ILE A 241 36.24 -5.51 -33.22
C ILE A 241 35.36 -6.76 -33.30
#